data_AF-A0A929KJK1-F1
#
_entry.id   AF-A0A929KJK1-F1
#
_cell.length_a   1.000
_cell.length_b   1.000
_cell.length_c   1.000
_cell.angle_alpha   90.00
_cell.angle_beta   90.00
_cell.angle_gamma   90.00
#
_symmetry.space_group_name_H-M   'P 1'
#
loop_
_entity.id
_entity.type
_entity.pdbx_description
1 polymer ?
#
loop_
_entity_poly.entity_id
_entity_poly.type
_entity_poly.pdbx_seq_one_letter_code
_entity_poly.pdbx_strand_id
1 'polypeptide(L)'
;MKKILTAVLFGVASMFSINHASAQISLNVNIGSQPLWGPTGYDHVDYYYLPEIDAYYNVPANQYVYMANGAWVRRSTLPAKYRNVDLYRTYKVVMNGDRPYLNHTVNYNKYKSYRTSYNRQSPIRDSRDKKYDVVRNRPNVPGPQREVNRPSRQQQSRPVRNDNKGKGKVENHGRPQRGDGNEQKGRH
;
A
#
# COMPACT_ATOMS: atom_id res chain seq x y z
N MET A 1 -66.59 -32.47 -36.12
CA MET A 1 -65.66 -31.92 -37.14
C MET A 1 -64.71 -30.95 -36.44
N LYS A 2 -63.46 -31.37 -36.18
CA LYS A 2 -62.21 -30.90 -36.83
C LYS A 2 -61.89 -29.39 -36.62
N LYS A 3 -60.97 -29.18 -35.67
CA LYS A 3 -59.91 -28.15 -35.50
C LYS A 3 -59.84 -27.04 -36.56
N ILE A 4 -59.80 -25.77 -36.13
CA ILE A 4 -58.89 -24.76 -36.72
C ILE A 4 -58.28 -23.90 -35.61
N LEU A 5 -56.95 -23.80 -35.71
CA LEU A 5 -55.96 -23.14 -34.88
C LEU A 5 -55.82 -21.67 -35.33
N THR A 6 -55.68 -20.71 -34.42
CA THR A 6 -54.86 -19.51 -34.70
C THR A 6 -54.28 -18.94 -33.40
N ALA A 7 -52.97 -18.78 -33.43
CA ALA A 7 -52.11 -18.35 -32.35
C ALA A 7 -51.99 -16.81 -32.29
N VAL A 8 -51.21 -16.35 -31.31
CA VAL A 8 -50.57 -15.02 -31.18
C VAL A 8 -51.39 -13.98 -30.41
N LEU A 9 -51.06 -13.78 -29.14
CA LEU A 9 -50.26 -12.61 -28.75
C LEU A 9 -49.70 -12.77 -27.34
N PHE A 10 -48.37 -12.76 -27.30
CA PHE A 10 -47.53 -12.75 -26.12
C PHE A 10 -47.87 -11.55 -25.22
N GLY A 11 -48.38 -11.81 -24.02
CA GLY A 11 -48.53 -10.83 -22.94
C GLY A 11 -47.60 -11.12 -21.77
N VAL A 12 -46.38 -11.61 -22.05
CA VAL A 12 -45.32 -11.72 -21.03
C VAL A 12 -44.74 -10.32 -20.85
N ALA A 13 -45.39 -9.52 -20.01
CA ALA A 13 -44.83 -8.30 -19.45
C ALA A 13 -44.70 -8.44 -17.94
N SER A 14 -44.10 -9.55 -17.51
CA SER A 14 -43.44 -9.60 -16.21
C SER A 14 -42.33 -8.57 -16.27
N MET A 15 -42.56 -7.40 -15.67
CA MET A 15 -41.56 -6.36 -15.52
C MET A 15 -40.34 -6.98 -14.82
N PHE A 16 -39.32 -7.26 -15.62
CA PHE A 16 -38.01 -7.63 -15.14
C PHE A 16 -37.46 -6.41 -14.40
N SER A 17 -37.63 -6.40 -13.08
CA SER A 17 -36.80 -5.60 -12.20
C SER A 17 -35.37 -6.04 -12.44
N ILE A 18 -34.63 -5.26 -13.24
CA ILE A 18 -33.19 -5.38 -13.35
C ILE A 18 -32.66 -4.89 -12.00
N ASN A 19 -32.60 -5.81 -11.04
CA ASN A 19 -31.69 -5.64 -9.92
C ASN A 19 -30.32 -5.48 -10.55
N HIS A 20 -29.77 -4.26 -10.52
CA HIS A 20 -28.38 -4.02 -10.83
C HIS A 20 -27.56 -4.77 -9.79
N ALA A 21 -27.33 -6.06 -10.04
CA ALA A 21 -26.33 -6.82 -9.35
C ALA A 21 -25.03 -6.09 -9.63
N SER A 22 -24.50 -5.42 -8.62
CA SER A 22 -23.12 -4.99 -8.64
C SER A 22 -22.31 -6.27 -8.70
N ALA A 23 -21.97 -6.71 -9.91
CA ALA A 23 -21.10 -7.85 -10.11
C ALA A 23 -19.76 -7.44 -9.48
N GLN A 24 -19.55 -7.83 -8.22
CA GLN A 24 -18.24 -7.81 -7.62
C GLN A 24 -17.42 -8.80 -8.45
N ILE A 25 -16.56 -8.27 -9.32
CA ILE A 25 -15.66 -9.09 -10.13
C ILE A 25 -14.81 -9.88 -9.13
N SER A 26 -15.09 -11.19 -9.03
CA SER A 26 -14.39 -12.12 -8.15
C SER A 26 -13.02 -12.45 -8.72
N LEU A 27 -12.10 -11.49 -8.68
CA LEU A 27 -10.66 -11.77 -8.68
C LEU A 27 -10.18 -11.83 -7.22
N ASN A 28 -10.88 -12.63 -6.40
CA ASN A 28 -10.51 -12.86 -5.01
C ASN A 28 -9.59 -14.06 -4.95
N VAL A 29 -8.29 -13.83 -5.10
CA VAL A 29 -7.29 -14.86 -4.82
C VAL A 29 -6.46 -14.44 -3.61
N ASN A 30 -7.11 -13.92 -2.56
CA ASN A 30 -6.53 -13.56 -1.25
C ASN A 30 -5.87 -12.17 -1.10
N ILE A 31 -6.08 -11.24 -2.03
CA ILE A 31 -5.65 -9.83 -1.89
C ILE A 31 -6.00 -9.27 -0.50
N GLY A 32 -7.21 -9.54 -0.01
CA GLY A 32 -7.66 -9.10 1.31
C GLY A 32 -6.80 -9.60 2.47
N SER A 33 -6.22 -10.79 2.41
CA SER A 33 -5.35 -11.31 3.49
C SER A 33 -3.93 -10.77 3.44
N GLN A 34 -3.52 -10.12 2.36
CA GLN A 34 -2.17 -9.58 2.27
C GLN A 34 -2.01 -8.38 3.23
N PRO A 35 -0.95 -8.33 4.04
CA PRO A 35 -0.69 -7.23 4.95
C PRO A 35 -0.30 -5.96 4.18
N LEU A 36 -0.53 -4.79 4.78
CA LEU A 36 -0.19 -3.49 4.18
C LEU A 36 1.30 -3.35 3.85
N TRP A 37 2.18 -4.08 4.53
CA TRP A 37 3.61 -4.11 4.24
C TRP A 37 3.99 -5.07 3.10
N GLY A 38 3.07 -5.91 2.62
CA GLY A 38 3.30 -6.83 1.50
C GLY A 38 3.62 -6.06 0.21
N PRO A 39 4.36 -6.67 -0.74
CA PRO A 39 4.72 -6.02 -1.99
C PRO A 39 3.50 -5.95 -2.92
N THR A 40 3.39 -4.88 -3.69
CA THR A 40 2.40 -4.76 -4.76
C THR A 40 2.68 -5.71 -5.92
N GLY A 41 1.68 -5.96 -6.77
CA GLY A 41 1.84 -6.71 -8.03
C GLY A 41 1.37 -8.16 -7.98
N TYR A 42 0.80 -8.61 -6.86
CA TYR A 42 0.34 -9.98 -6.67
C TYR A 42 -1.13 -10.03 -6.27
N ASP A 43 -1.91 -10.80 -7.02
CA ASP A 43 -3.32 -11.05 -6.72
C ASP A 43 -3.49 -12.22 -5.73
N HIS A 44 -2.47 -13.06 -5.61
CA HIS A 44 -2.39 -14.20 -4.71
C HIS A 44 -1.00 -14.37 -4.08
N VAL A 45 -0.99 -14.64 -2.77
CA VAL A 45 0.23 -14.99 -2.04
C VAL A 45 -0.09 -16.02 -0.94
N ASP A 46 0.58 -17.18 -0.94
CA ASP A 46 0.51 -18.10 0.21
C ASP A 46 1.48 -17.69 1.31
N TYR A 47 2.73 -17.37 0.94
CA TYR A 47 3.79 -16.99 1.86
C TYR A 47 4.64 -15.83 1.33
N TYR A 48 5.13 -15.01 2.24
CA TYR A 48 6.33 -14.20 2.01
C TYR A 48 7.51 -14.83 2.70
N TYR A 49 8.59 -15.11 1.98
CA TYR A 49 9.90 -15.32 2.59
C TYR A 49 10.59 -13.97 2.81
N LEU A 50 11.14 -13.79 4.01
CA LEU A 50 11.80 -12.57 4.50
C LEU A 50 13.29 -12.88 4.70
N PRO A 51 14.14 -12.63 3.68
CA PRO A 51 15.54 -13.04 3.74
C PRO A 51 16.29 -12.42 4.92
N GLU A 52 16.04 -11.15 5.26
CA GLU A 52 16.73 -10.42 6.33
C GLU A 52 16.71 -11.16 7.68
N ILE A 53 15.56 -11.74 8.02
CA ILE A 53 15.31 -12.41 9.31
C ILE A 53 15.20 -13.92 9.20
N ASP A 54 15.35 -14.45 7.98
CA ASP A 54 15.30 -15.87 7.70
C ASP A 54 13.98 -16.52 8.15
N ALA A 55 12.87 -15.84 7.86
CA ALA A 55 11.54 -16.24 8.29
C ALA A 55 10.55 -16.21 7.13
N TYR A 56 9.44 -16.90 7.31
CA TYR A 56 8.31 -16.87 6.38
C TYR A 56 7.12 -16.21 7.07
N TYR A 57 6.23 -15.63 6.30
CA TYR A 57 4.94 -15.14 6.75
C TYR A 57 3.86 -15.83 5.94
N ASN A 58 3.05 -16.67 6.56
CA ASN A 58 1.86 -17.27 5.97
C ASN A 58 0.78 -16.20 5.88
N VAL A 59 0.41 -15.83 4.66
CA VAL A 59 -0.52 -14.74 4.37
C VAL A 59 -1.95 -15.10 4.78
N PRO A 60 -2.52 -16.25 4.36
CA PRO A 60 -3.88 -16.63 4.78
C PRO A 60 -4.04 -16.72 6.31
N ALA A 61 -3.04 -17.26 7.02
CA ALA A 61 -3.11 -17.51 8.46
C ALA A 61 -2.64 -16.33 9.33
N ASN A 62 -2.06 -15.28 8.73
CA ASN A 62 -1.43 -14.15 9.44
C ASN A 62 -0.41 -14.59 10.51
N GLN A 63 0.46 -15.53 10.15
CA GLN A 63 1.44 -16.12 11.07
C GLN A 63 2.83 -16.12 10.48
N TYR A 64 3.82 -15.77 11.30
CA TYR A 64 5.22 -16.02 11.01
C TYR A 64 5.57 -17.49 11.21
N VAL A 65 6.45 -18.00 10.35
CA VAL A 65 7.06 -19.32 10.45
C VAL A 65 8.58 -19.14 10.48
N TYR A 66 9.23 -19.56 11.56
CA TYR A 66 10.67 -19.40 11.72
C TYR A 66 11.26 -20.56 12.52
N MET A 67 12.58 -20.73 12.41
CA MET A 67 13.31 -21.75 13.16
C MET A 67 13.47 -21.34 14.63
N ALA A 68 13.01 -22.20 15.54
CA ALA A 68 13.23 -22.07 16.98
C ALA A 68 13.58 -23.44 17.56
N ASN A 69 14.71 -23.54 18.25
CA ASN A 69 15.18 -24.79 18.87
C ASN A 69 15.21 -25.98 17.91
N GLY A 70 15.65 -25.76 16.66
CA GLY A 70 15.73 -26.81 15.63
C GLY A 70 14.39 -27.20 14.99
N ALA A 71 13.28 -26.55 15.33
CA ALA A 71 11.97 -26.80 14.75
C ALA A 71 11.33 -25.55 14.12
N TRP A 72 10.56 -25.75 13.05
CA TRP A 72 9.71 -24.71 12.47
C TRP A 72 8.51 -24.45 13.37
N VAL A 73 8.43 -23.26 13.94
CA VAL A 73 7.30 -22.83 14.77
C VAL A 73 6.46 -21.80 14.03
N ARG A 74 5.15 -21.81 14.27
CA ARG A 74 4.21 -20.79 13.79
C ARG A 74 3.79 -19.87 14.92
N ARG A 75 3.87 -18.56 14.75
CA ARG A 75 3.48 -17.55 15.75
C ARG A 75 2.89 -16.31 15.09
N SER A 76 2.00 -15.60 15.77
CA SER A 76 1.43 -14.33 15.29
C SER A 76 2.44 -13.18 15.31
N THR A 77 3.50 -13.29 16.11
CA THR A 77 4.53 -12.25 16.27
C THR A 77 5.92 -12.79 16.00
N LEU A 78 6.81 -11.91 15.57
CA LEU A 78 8.24 -12.21 15.47
C LEU A 78 8.90 -12.28 16.87
N PRO A 79 9.97 -13.07 17.03
CA PRO A 79 10.82 -13.04 18.22
C PRO A 79 11.38 -11.64 18.50
N ALA A 80 11.64 -11.32 19.77
CA ALA A 80 12.17 -10.03 20.21
C ALA A 80 13.51 -9.64 19.55
N LYS A 81 14.31 -10.62 19.09
CA LYS A 81 15.54 -10.37 18.32
C LYS A 81 15.31 -9.68 16.97
N TYR A 82 14.11 -9.79 16.40
CA TYR A 82 13.73 -9.21 15.12
C TYR A 82 12.85 -7.96 15.26
N ARG A 83 12.71 -7.41 16.47
CA ARG A 83 11.83 -6.25 16.76
C ARG A 83 12.16 -4.98 15.96
N ASN A 84 13.40 -4.86 15.50
CA ASN A 84 13.88 -3.67 14.77
C ASN A 84 13.74 -3.80 13.25
N VAL A 85 13.24 -4.93 12.74
CA VAL A 85 13.09 -5.15 11.32
C VAL A 85 11.89 -4.37 10.80
N ASP A 86 12.15 -3.53 9.81
CA ASP A 86 11.10 -2.75 9.17
C ASP A 86 10.47 -3.55 8.03
N LEU A 87 9.31 -4.14 8.30
CA LEU A 87 8.55 -4.89 7.33
C LEU A 87 8.07 -4.04 6.15
N TYR A 88 8.04 -2.71 6.21
CA TYR A 88 7.71 -1.89 5.04
C TYR A 88 8.88 -1.72 4.07
N ARG A 89 10.11 -2.01 4.52
CA ARG A 89 11.33 -1.72 3.76
C ARG A 89 12.09 -2.96 3.31
N THR A 90 12.11 -4.03 4.11
CA THR A 90 12.84 -5.26 3.76
C THR A 90 12.32 -5.86 2.44
N TYR A 91 13.17 -6.58 1.72
CA TYR A 91 12.72 -7.38 0.59
C TYR A 91 11.79 -8.51 1.04
N LYS A 92 10.78 -8.84 0.24
CA LYS A 92 9.94 -10.04 0.38
C LYS A 92 9.97 -10.84 -0.91
N VAL A 93 10.11 -12.15 -0.76
CA VAL A 93 9.93 -13.09 -1.87
C VAL A 93 8.55 -13.71 -1.75
N VAL A 94 7.71 -13.54 -2.77
CA VAL A 94 6.43 -14.24 -2.87
C VAL A 94 6.67 -15.72 -3.14
N MET A 95 6.07 -16.58 -2.33
CA MET A 95 6.14 -18.03 -2.46
C MET A 95 4.73 -18.61 -2.39
N ASN A 96 4.36 -19.32 -3.46
CA ASN A 96 3.09 -20.03 -3.56
C ASN A 96 3.34 -21.53 -3.55
N GLY A 97 2.49 -22.28 -2.87
CA GLY A 97 2.62 -23.72 -2.65
C GLY A 97 2.68 -24.12 -1.18
N ASP A 98 2.63 -25.44 -0.94
CA ASP A 98 2.54 -25.97 0.41
C ASP A 98 3.86 -25.84 1.17
N ARG A 99 3.76 -25.28 2.39
CA ARG A 99 4.83 -25.19 3.41
C ARG A 99 6.23 -24.97 2.83
N PRO A 100 6.51 -23.84 2.13
CA PRO A 100 7.77 -23.61 1.42
C PRO A 100 9.00 -23.64 2.34
N TYR A 101 8.80 -23.40 3.63
CA TYR A 101 9.84 -23.48 4.66
C TYR A 101 10.38 -24.90 4.90
N LEU A 102 9.73 -25.95 4.40
CA LEU A 102 10.32 -27.30 4.40
C LEU A 102 11.50 -27.41 3.43
N ASN A 103 11.52 -26.61 2.37
CA ASN A 103 12.61 -26.52 1.40
C ASN A 103 13.55 -25.34 1.71
N HIS A 104 13.74 -25.03 2.99
CA HIS A 104 14.38 -23.79 3.41
C HIS A 104 15.82 -23.63 2.92
N THR A 105 16.63 -24.70 2.91
CA THR A 105 18.01 -24.63 2.42
C THR A 105 18.09 -24.10 0.98
N VAL A 106 17.15 -24.52 0.12
CA VAL A 106 17.07 -24.05 -1.27
C VAL A 106 16.67 -22.57 -1.31
N ASN A 107 15.62 -22.20 -0.58
CA ASN A 107 15.13 -20.82 -0.51
C ASN A 107 16.18 -19.86 0.04
N TYR A 108 16.85 -20.24 1.12
CA TYR A 108 17.92 -19.49 1.75
C TYR A 108 19.03 -19.22 0.74
N ASN A 109 19.57 -20.27 0.10
CA ASN A 109 20.66 -20.12 -0.85
C ASN A 109 20.28 -19.27 -2.07
N LYS A 110 19.04 -19.40 -2.55
CA LYS A 110 18.54 -18.64 -3.70
C LYS A 110 18.37 -17.15 -3.41
N TYR A 111 17.96 -16.77 -2.19
CA TYR A 111 17.54 -15.40 -1.89
C TYR A 111 18.35 -14.68 -0.79
N LYS A 112 19.40 -15.30 -0.24
CA LYS A 112 20.26 -14.69 0.80
C LYS A 112 20.89 -13.35 0.39
N SER A 113 21.10 -13.10 -0.89
CA SER A 113 21.61 -11.81 -1.39
C SER A 113 20.66 -10.65 -1.16
N TYR A 114 19.36 -10.91 -0.97
CA TYR A 114 18.34 -9.87 -0.74
C TYR A 114 18.20 -9.45 0.72
N ARG A 115 19.02 -9.98 1.64
CA ARG A 115 18.97 -9.67 3.09
C ARG A 115 19.11 -8.17 3.40
N THR A 116 19.84 -7.45 2.57
CA THR A 116 20.08 -6.01 2.71
C THR A 116 19.42 -5.20 1.58
N SER A 117 18.50 -5.82 0.85
CA SER A 117 17.75 -5.16 -0.23
C SER A 117 16.56 -4.41 0.36
N TYR A 118 16.80 -3.16 0.75
CA TYR A 118 15.76 -2.28 1.27
C TYR A 118 15.12 -1.44 0.17
N ASN A 119 13.82 -1.14 0.32
CA ASN A 119 13.07 -0.22 -0.54
C ASN A 119 13.06 -0.60 -2.04
N ARG A 120 13.25 -1.89 -2.36
CA ARG A 120 13.22 -2.40 -3.75
C ARG A 120 11.81 -2.75 -4.23
N GLN A 121 10.83 -2.75 -3.32
CA GLN A 121 9.44 -3.10 -3.58
C GLN A 121 8.54 -2.06 -2.94
N SER A 122 7.50 -1.63 -3.66
CA SER A 122 6.47 -0.76 -3.12
C SER A 122 5.52 -1.56 -2.25
N PRO A 123 5.23 -1.14 -1.00
CA PRO A 123 4.27 -1.81 -0.15
C PRO A 123 2.83 -1.51 -0.59
N ILE A 124 1.91 -2.44 -0.33
CA ILE A 124 0.47 -2.30 -0.61
C ILE A 124 -0.11 -1.03 0.00
N ARG A 125 0.34 -0.63 1.20
CA ARG A 125 -0.04 0.62 1.87
C ARG A 125 0.05 1.84 0.95
N ASP A 126 1.12 1.91 0.16
CA ASP A 126 1.47 3.09 -0.65
C ASP A 126 0.93 2.98 -2.08
N SER A 127 0.35 1.84 -2.44
CA SER A 127 -0.27 1.63 -3.75
C SER A 127 -1.49 2.52 -3.95
N ARG A 128 -1.73 2.98 -5.18
CA ARG A 128 -2.95 3.68 -5.61
C ARG A 128 -3.93 2.79 -6.36
N ASP A 129 -3.60 1.51 -6.50
CA ASP A 129 -4.46 0.55 -7.19
C ASP A 129 -5.71 0.24 -6.33
N LYS A 130 -6.87 0.31 -6.97
CA LYS A 130 -8.19 0.09 -6.37
C LYS A 130 -8.33 -1.32 -5.82
N LYS A 131 -7.63 -2.31 -6.38
CA LYS A 131 -7.71 -3.70 -5.87
C LYS A 131 -7.26 -3.83 -4.42
N TYR A 132 -6.40 -2.92 -3.95
CA TYR A 132 -5.93 -2.90 -2.56
C TYR A 132 -6.83 -2.10 -1.61
N ASP A 133 -7.92 -1.49 -2.09
CA ASP A 133 -8.88 -0.78 -1.23
C ASP A 133 -9.47 -1.72 -0.16
N VAL A 134 -9.64 -3.01 -0.49
CA VAL A 134 -10.12 -4.05 0.43
C VAL A 134 -9.20 -4.32 1.62
N VAL A 135 -7.92 -3.97 1.51
CA VAL A 135 -6.92 -4.10 2.60
C VAL A 135 -6.77 -2.76 3.33
N ARG A 136 -6.72 -1.65 2.58
CA ARG A 136 -6.50 -0.31 3.12
C ARG A 136 -7.67 0.21 3.95
N ASN A 137 -8.90 -0.11 3.55
CA ASN A 137 -10.12 0.38 4.19
C ASN A 137 -10.64 -0.55 5.30
N ARG A 138 -9.86 -1.54 5.75
CA ARG A 138 -10.26 -2.39 6.87
C ARG A 138 -10.27 -1.59 8.17
N PRO A 139 -11.35 -1.66 8.98
CA PRO A 139 -11.32 -1.14 10.34
C PRO A 139 -10.11 -1.73 11.07
N ASN A 140 -9.26 -0.84 11.55
CA ASN A 140 -7.98 -1.15 12.14
C ASN A 140 -8.17 -2.07 13.37
N VAL A 141 -7.79 -3.34 13.28
CA VAL A 141 -7.66 -4.23 14.45
C VAL A 141 -6.22 -4.08 14.97
N PRO A 142 -5.98 -3.82 16.27
CA PRO A 142 -4.91 -2.92 16.69
C PRO A 142 -3.50 -3.53 16.68
N GLY A 143 -2.56 -2.85 15.99
CA GLY A 143 -1.24 -2.59 16.56
C GLY A 143 -1.30 -1.33 17.45
N PRO A 144 -0.33 -1.06 18.35
CA PRO A 144 -0.46 0.01 19.34
C PRO A 144 -0.61 1.38 18.67
N GLN A 145 -1.84 1.90 18.66
CA GLN A 145 -2.15 3.25 18.19
C GLN A 145 -1.61 4.24 19.22
N ARG A 146 -0.55 4.97 18.84
CA ARG A 146 -0.30 6.28 19.45
C ARG A 146 -1.31 7.25 18.84
N GLU A 147 -2.34 7.55 19.61
CA GLU A 147 -3.34 8.57 19.32
C GLU A 147 -2.65 9.93 19.20
N VAL A 148 -2.37 10.36 17.96
CA VAL A 148 -1.93 11.73 17.71
C VAL A 148 -3.20 12.58 17.61
N ASN A 149 -3.60 13.14 18.75
CA ASN A 149 -4.61 14.19 18.82
C ASN A 149 -4.16 15.39 17.97
N ARG A 150 -4.68 15.52 16.76
CA ARG A 150 -4.48 16.70 15.91
C ARG A 150 -5.79 17.49 15.87
N PRO A 151 -5.88 18.65 16.52
CA PRO A 151 -7.13 19.42 16.53
C PRO A 151 -7.46 19.89 15.11
N SER A 152 -8.72 19.68 14.72
CA SER A 152 -9.32 20.11 13.47
C SER A 152 -9.39 21.63 13.43
N ARG A 153 -8.55 22.25 12.58
CA ARG A 153 -8.61 23.68 12.31
C ARG A 153 -9.81 23.94 11.41
N GLN A 154 -10.95 24.30 12.00
CA GLN A 154 -12.13 24.78 11.29
C GLN A 154 -11.73 25.99 10.41
N GLN A 155 -12.00 25.87 9.11
CA GLN A 155 -11.93 26.97 8.16
C GLN A 155 -13.01 28.00 8.53
N GLN A 156 -12.60 29.07 9.19
CA GLN A 156 -13.43 30.27 9.33
C GLN A 156 -13.17 31.19 8.13
N SER A 157 -14.19 31.28 7.28
CA SER A 157 -14.36 32.24 6.21
C SER A 157 -14.15 33.65 6.73
N ARG A 158 -13.12 34.37 6.24
CA ARG A 158 -12.96 35.80 6.50
C ARG A 158 -13.75 36.58 5.44
N PRO A 159 -14.58 37.58 5.82
CA PRO A 159 -15.29 38.39 4.85
C PRO A 159 -14.33 39.33 4.14
N VAL A 160 -14.52 39.46 2.82
CA VAL A 160 -13.83 40.45 1.98
C VAL A 160 -14.32 41.84 2.38
N ARG A 161 -13.44 42.68 2.93
CA ARG A 161 -13.68 44.11 3.10
C ARG A 161 -12.86 44.87 2.05
N ASN A 162 -13.58 45.48 1.13
CA ASN A 162 -13.07 46.42 0.15
C ASN A 162 -13.20 47.81 0.76
N ASP A 163 -12.13 48.58 0.89
CA ASP A 163 -12.21 50.05 1.05
C ASP A 163 -10.91 50.75 0.63
N ASN A 164 -11.13 51.78 -0.18
CA ASN A 164 -10.17 52.64 -0.87
C ASN A 164 -9.78 53.85 -0.01
N LYS A 165 -8.47 54.21 0.03
CA LYS A 165 -7.86 55.56 0.27
C LYS A 165 -6.43 55.33 0.82
N GLY A 166 -5.35 55.98 0.42
CA GLY A 166 -5.06 57.04 -0.54
C GLY A 166 -3.62 57.51 -0.32
N LYS A 167 -2.88 57.73 -1.42
CA LYS A 167 -1.74 58.65 -1.66
C LYS A 167 -0.57 58.76 -0.65
N GLY A 168 0.63 58.40 -1.13
CA GLY A 168 1.94 58.88 -0.65
C GLY A 168 3.03 58.61 -1.70
N LYS A 169 3.57 59.66 -2.31
CA LYS A 169 4.53 59.71 -3.43
C LYS A 169 5.99 59.55 -2.92
N VAL A 170 6.96 59.48 -3.86
CA VAL A 170 8.43 59.74 -3.72
C VAL A 170 9.29 58.49 -3.47
N GLU A 171 10.43 58.21 -4.12
CA GLU A 171 11.14 58.69 -5.33
C GLU A 171 12.17 57.60 -5.71
N ASN A 172 12.58 57.62 -6.98
CA ASN A 172 13.55 56.72 -7.59
C ASN A 172 14.92 57.39 -7.66
N HIS A 173 15.89 56.96 -6.84
CA HIS A 173 17.33 57.22 -6.98
C HIS A 173 18.02 55.97 -6.39
N GLY A 174 19.02 55.32 -6.98
CA GLY A 174 20.12 55.77 -7.80
C GLY A 174 21.28 54.84 -7.41
N ARG A 175 21.82 54.10 -8.37
CA ARG A 175 23.01 53.24 -8.19
C ARG A 175 24.21 54.12 -7.80
N PRO A 176 25.20 53.57 -7.09
CA PRO A 176 26.51 53.57 -7.72
C PRO A 176 27.25 52.23 -7.61
N GLN A 177 28.05 52.01 -8.65
CA GLN A 177 29.12 51.02 -8.74
C GLN A 177 30.27 51.35 -7.80
N ARG A 178 31.00 50.30 -7.38
CA ARG A 178 32.46 50.17 -7.19
C ARG A 178 32.66 48.71 -6.72
N GLY A 179 33.50 47.86 -7.28
CA GLY A 179 34.73 48.06 -8.04
C GLY A 179 35.77 47.12 -7.40
N ASP A 180 36.51 46.40 -8.25
CA ASP A 180 37.75 45.66 -7.97
C ASP A 180 37.60 44.30 -7.25
N GLY A 181 38.10 43.16 -7.72
CA GLY A 181 39.14 42.89 -8.72
C GLY A 181 40.21 42.00 -8.07
N ASN A 182 40.25 40.70 -8.41
CA ASN A 182 41.46 40.03 -8.89
C ASN A 182 41.30 38.52 -9.08
N GLU A 183 41.62 38.11 -10.31
CA GLU A 183 42.21 36.82 -10.67
C GLU A 183 43.43 36.48 -9.79
N GLN A 184 43.62 35.18 -9.48
CA GLN A 184 44.79 34.47 -10.00
C GLN A 184 44.69 32.94 -9.83
N LYS A 185 44.98 32.27 -10.94
CA LYS A 185 45.39 30.88 -11.08
C LYS A 185 46.70 30.62 -10.33
N GLY A 186 46.91 29.39 -9.86
CA GLY A 186 48.25 28.78 -9.91
C GLY A 186 48.65 27.88 -8.73
N ARG A 187 48.79 26.58 -9.05
CA ARG A 187 49.86 25.65 -8.65
C ARG A 187 50.15 25.46 -7.15
N HIS A 188 49.89 24.26 -6.63
CA HIS A 188 50.86 23.15 -6.55
C HIS A 188 50.14 21.86 -6.22
#